data_AF-A0A0K6G671-F1
#
_entry.id   AF-A0A0K6G671-F1
#
_cell.length_a   1.000
_cell.length_b   1.000
_cell.length_c   1.000
_cell.angle_alpha   90.00
_cell.angle_beta   90.00
_cell.angle_gamma   90.00
#
_symmetry.space_group_name_H-M   'P 1'
#
loop_
_entity.id
_entity.type
_entity.pdbx_description
1 polymer ?
#
loop_
_entity_poly.entity_id
_entity_poly.type
_entity_poly.pdbx_seq_one_letter_code
_entity_poly.pdbx_strand_id
1 'polypeptide(L)'
;MEESNVQPVRCPVTVCGDIHGQFHDLSELFRIGGNSPDTNYLFMGDYVDRGYYSVETVTLLVTLKLRYRDRVTILRGNHESRQITQVYGFYDECLRKYGNANVWKYFTDLFDFLPLTALIDNQIFCLHGGLSPSIDTLDHVRGIDRVQEVPHEGPMCDLLWSDPDDRCGWGISPRGAGYTFGQDISEAFNHNNGLTLVARAHQLVMEGYNWSQDRNVVTIFSAPNYCYRCGNQAAIMEIDEKLSYTFLQFDPAPRAGEPLVSRRVPDYFLASRAQEIESRKLTSVQWAKWYSPDGYLERLEYLESLDHASDGQLVTWVLVPADEPETLEILSTCQTYKRDVLVIPAGETTAIEDIGYAIASVFTPAKYRGKGYAARMMSLLHFALARPEGVPPFPEGWGKPPVPVQHPGIVSVLYSGVGAYYSRCAPGEGSGWTIVGTRTAEWVVPYDTAELDPKVELLSMEEAISTLTVDATRFKQDLESLDPSSYTRFAFQPTAGWCRYQMIRDQESPIYVASPPKFWGARIQHGPDIHYVVWTYRPSNDPAPKVIVVNLRATPESFAALLKAVISVAHREKHKLVEAWNLEVELEGAIGETGGRIYERTGQLPALKWYGPEKETVWIGNNK
;
A
#
# COMPACT_ATOMS: atom_id res chain seq x y z
N MET A 1 20.44 -15.22 38.20
CA MET A 1 19.12 -14.56 38.05
C MET A 1 19.01 -13.47 39.12
N GLU A 2 19.61 -12.29 38.92
CA GLU A 2 19.52 -11.19 39.92
C GLU A 2 18.90 -9.91 39.33
N GLU A 3 18.64 -9.86 38.01
CA GLU A 3 18.06 -8.68 37.34
C GLU A 3 16.53 -8.76 37.31
N SER A 4 15.89 -7.61 37.49
CA SER A 4 14.43 -7.46 37.60
C SER A 4 13.77 -7.40 36.22
N ASN A 5 12.46 -7.69 36.12
CA ASN A 5 11.70 -7.42 34.90
C ASN A 5 11.60 -5.92 34.59
N VAL A 6 11.69 -5.08 35.63
CA VAL A 6 11.84 -3.63 35.54
C VAL A 6 13.23 -3.31 36.06
N GLN A 7 14.22 -3.43 35.19
CA GLN A 7 15.63 -3.29 35.55
C GLN A 7 15.98 -1.81 35.81
N PRO A 8 16.42 -1.43 37.03
CA PRO A 8 16.85 -0.06 37.29
C PRO A 8 18.13 0.26 36.52
N VAL A 9 18.16 1.42 35.87
CA VAL A 9 19.30 1.96 35.14
C VAL A 9 19.53 3.41 35.58
N ARG A 10 20.79 3.83 35.72
CA ARG A 10 21.14 5.21 36.10
C ARG A 10 21.70 5.97 34.92
N CYS A 11 21.44 7.27 34.87
CA CYS A 11 22.15 8.15 33.95
C CYS A 11 23.62 8.37 34.39
N PRO A 12 24.51 8.73 33.44
CA PRO A 12 24.25 8.85 32.00
C PRO A 12 24.13 7.48 31.33
N VAL A 13 23.31 7.36 30.29
CA VAL A 13 23.13 6.10 29.53
C VAL A 13 22.73 6.37 28.08
N THR A 14 23.22 5.53 27.18
CA THR A 14 22.87 5.53 25.76
C THR A 14 21.89 4.39 25.47
N VAL A 15 20.70 4.75 24.99
CA VAL A 15 19.60 3.84 24.69
C VAL A 15 19.62 3.49 23.20
N CYS A 16 19.55 2.19 22.90
CA CYS A 16 19.60 1.62 21.56
C CYS A 16 18.36 0.75 21.30
N GLY A 17 17.82 0.84 20.09
CA GLY A 17 16.75 -0.03 19.58
C GLY A 17 17.28 -1.29 18.90
N ASP A 18 16.53 -1.76 17.92
CA ASP A 18 16.78 -3.01 17.16
C ASP A 18 18.14 -3.01 16.46
N ILE A 19 18.80 -4.17 16.41
CA ILE A 19 20.11 -4.38 15.75
C ILE A 19 20.04 -5.45 14.65
N HIS A 20 19.25 -6.51 14.86
CA HIS A 20 18.94 -7.54 13.86
C HIS A 20 20.14 -8.10 13.08
N GLY A 21 21.16 -8.56 13.81
CA GLY A 21 22.33 -9.21 13.20
C GLY A 21 23.16 -8.33 12.26
N GLN A 22 22.98 -7.01 12.30
CA GLN A 22 23.78 -6.05 11.55
C GLN A 22 25.08 -5.69 12.31
N PHE A 23 25.94 -6.68 12.53
CA PHE A 23 27.14 -6.58 13.38
C PHE A 23 28.09 -5.41 13.04
N HIS A 24 28.28 -5.12 11.75
CA HIS A 24 29.11 -4.01 11.32
C HIS A 24 28.51 -2.65 11.70
N ASP A 25 27.19 -2.54 11.64
CA ASP A 25 26.46 -1.33 12.03
C ASP A 25 26.43 -1.19 13.56
N LEU A 26 26.40 -2.30 14.31
CA LEU A 26 26.65 -2.29 15.76
C LEU A 26 28.07 -1.80 16.09
N SER A 27 29.06 -2.14 15.27
CA SER A 27 30.42 -1.61 15.45
C SER A 27 30.48 -0.10 15.20
N GLU A 28 29.72 0.41 14.24
CA GLU A 28 29.57 1.84 13.98
C GLU A 28 28.84 2.55 15.12
N LEU A 29 27.78 1.95 15.66
CA LEU A 29 27.07 2.44 16.85
C LEU A 29 28.04 2.69 18.01
N PHE A 30 28.98 1.78 18.28
CA PHE A 30 30.01 1.99 19.30
C PHE A 30 31.08 3.04 18.93
N ARG A 31 31.33 3.30 17.65
CA ARG A 31 32.19 4.43 17.25
C ARG A 31 31.51 5.77 17.51
N ILE A 32 30.20 5.83 17.37
CA ILE A 32 29.40 7.05 17.51
C ILE A 32 29.06 7.33 18.97
N GLY A 33 28.50 6.36 19.69
CA GLY A 33 28.15 6.50 21.10
C GLY A 33 29.30 6.26 22.09
N GLY A 34 30.46 5.80 21.61
CA GLY A 34 31.61 5.46 22.44
C GLY A 34 31.64 4.00 22.89
N ASN A 35 32.83 3.51 23.27
CA ASN A 35 32.99 2.11 23.66
C ASN A 35 32.58 1.87 25.12
N SER A 36 32.03 0.69 25.41
CA SER A 36 31.91 0.22 26.79
C SER A 36 33.30 -0.19 27.32
N PRO A 37 33.69 0.18 28.56
CA PRO A 37 32.84 0.64 29.67
C PRO A 37 32.75 2.16 29.85
N ASP A 38 33.34 2.95 28.95
CA ASP A 38 33.36 4.41 29.07
C ASP A 38 31.94 4.99 28.91
N THR A 39 31.17 4.42 27.97
CA THR A 39 29.73 4.70 27.78
C THR A 39 28.88 3.58 28.40
N ASN A 40 27.83 3.96 29.14
CA ASN A 40 26.81 3.02 29.62
C ASN A 40 25.76 2.79 28.54
N TYR A 41 25.30 1.56 28.35
CA TYR A 41 24.35 1.19 27.31
C TYR A 41 23.11 0.47 27.84
N LEU A 42 21.97 0.76 27.22
CA LEU A 42 20.72 0.01 27.37
C LEU A 42 20.23 -0.35 25.95
N PHE A 43 20.25 -1.64 25.62
CA PHE A 43 19.68 -2.14 24.38
C PHE A 43 18.29 -2.71 24.61
N MET A 44 17.33 -2.35 23.75
CA MET A 44 15.91 -2.64 23.96
C MET A 44 15.42 -3.97 23.37
N GLY A 45 16.25 -4.74 22.67
CA GLY A 45 15.88 -6.05 22.11
C GLY A 45 16.21 -6.19 20.63
N ASP A 46 15.79 -7.31 20.04
CA ASP A 46 15.91 -7.63 18.62
C ASP A 46 17.36 -7.57 18.12
N TYR A 47 18.20 -8.40 18.73
CA TYR A 47 19.62 -8.55 18.43
C TYR A 47 19.87 -9.47 17.23
N VAL A 48 18.96 -10.42 17.03
CA VAL A 48 19.09 -11.52 16.07
C VAL A 48 18.06 -11.43 14.94
N ASP A 49 18.17 -12.36 13.99
CA ASP A 49 17.35 -12.46 12.77
C ASP A 49 17.59 -11.35 11.74
N ARG A 50 17.14 -11.61 10.50
CA ARG A 50 17.24 -10.74 9.31
C ARG A 50 18.66 -10.50 8.78
N GLY A 51 19.58 -10.03 9.62
CA GLY A 51 20.98 -9.80 9.27
C GLY A 51 21.78 -11.10 9.25
N TYR A 52 22.96 -11.07 8.61
CA TYR A 52 23.80 -12.26 8.42
C TYR A 52 24.73 -12.61 9.61
N TYR A 53 24.80 -11.72 10.61
CA TYR A 53 25.75 -11.77 11.71
C TYR A 53 25.08 -11.68 13.07
N SER A 54 23.93 -12.36 13.22
CA SER A 54 23.18 -12.42 14.48
C SER A 54 24.01 -13.08 15.58
N VAL A 55 24.74 -14.14 15.26
CA VAL A 55 25.61 -14.86 16.20
C VAL A 55 26.66 -13.92 16.78
N GLU A 56 27.39 -13.18 15.94
CA GLU A 56 28.44 -12.26 16.38
C GLU A 56 27.84 -11.09 17.19
N THR A 57 26.69 -10.57 16.74
CA THR A 57 25.95 -9.49 17.40
C THR A 57 25.56 -9.87 18.82
N VAL A 58 24.81 -10.96 18.99
CA VAL A 58 24.33 -11.38 20.30
C VAL A 58 25.47 -11.87 21.20
N THR A 59 26.50 -12.53 20.63
CA THR A 59 27.68 -12.95 21.39
C THR A 59 28.43 -11.74 21.96
N LEU A 60 28.62 -10.68 21.15
CA LEU A 60 29.28 -9.46 21.61
C LEU A 60 28.49 -8.79 22.73
N LEU A 61 27.18 -8.59 22.56
CA LEU A 61 26.33 -7.94 23.57
C LEU A 61 26.29 -8.74 24.88
N VAL A 62 26.16 -10.06 24.82
CA VAL A 62 26.22 -10.92 26.02
C VAL A 62 27.60 -10.89 26.66
N THR A 63 28.68 -10.88 25.87
CA THR A 63 30.04 -10.78 26.42
C THR A 63 30.28 -9.44 27.11
N LEU A 64 29.79 -8.34 26.53
CA LEU A 64 29.82 -7.02 27.18
C LEU A 64 29.00 -7.00 28.46
N LYS A 65 27.80 -7.61 28.45
CA LYS A 65 26.98 -7.76 29.66
C LYS A 65 27.69 -8.55 30.75
N LEU A 66 28.37 -9.64 30.42
CA LEU A 66 29.14 -10.42 31.37
C LEU A 66 30.36 -9.66 31.91
N ARG A 67 31.04 -8.90 31.03
CA ARG A 67 32.26 -8.16 31.38
C ARG A 67 32.01 -6.89 32.17
N TYR A 68 30.91 -6.19 31.87
CA TYR A 68 30.54 -4.87 32.40
C TYR A 68 29.07 -4.84 32.82
N ARG A 69 28.72 -5.73 33.75
CA ARG A 69 27.33 -5.99 34.16
C ARG A 69 26.52 -4.76 34.56
N ASP A 70 27.15 -3.81 35.23
CA ASP A 70 26.53 -2.57 35.71
C ASP A 70 26.56 -1.43 34.67
N ARG A 71 27.17 -1.66 33.51
CA ARG A 71 27.37 -0.68 32.44
C ARG A 71 26.54 -0.99 31.19
N VAL A 72 26.16 -2.25 30.99
CA VAL A 72 25.39 -2.69 29.83
C VAL A 72 24.14 -3.41 30.29
N THR A 73 22.98 -2.95 29.84
CA THR A 73 21.67 -3.59 30.04
C THR A 73 21.17 -4.07 28.68
N ILE A 74 20.70 -5.32 28.61
CA ILE A 74 20.14 -5.91 27.39
C ILE A 74 18.75 -6.44 27.71
N LEU A 75 17.72 -5.85 27.11
CA LEU A 75 16.34 -6.26 27.27
C LEU A 75 15.97 -7.37 26.28
N ARG A 76 14.83 -8.02 26.50
CA ARG A 76 14.28 -9.00 25.56
C ARG A 76 13.49 -8.28 24.48
N GLY A 77 13.77 -8.57 23.20
CA GLY A 77 12.90 -8.22 22.09
C GLY A 77 11.98 -9.37 21.71
N ASN A 78 11.09 -9.14 20.74
CA ASN A 78 10.20 -10.20 20.27
C ASN A 78 10.92 -11.26 19.41
N HIS A 79 12.09 -10.91 18.85
CA HIS A 79 12.94 -11.85 18.14
C HIS A 79 13.81 -12.73 19.05
N GLU A 80 13.95 -12.43 20.33
CA GLU A 80 14.58 -13.32 21.31
C GLU A 80 13.61 -14.44 21.79
N SER A 81 13.05 -15.16 20.80
CA SER A 81 12.03 -16.20 20.89
C SER A 81 12.38 -17.39 20.00
N ARG A 82 12.11 -18.62 20.46
CA ARG A 82 12.33 -19.84 19.67
C ARG A 82 11.50 -19.86 18.40
N GLN A 83 10.24 -19.45 18.48
CA GLN A 83 9.32 -19.50 17.33
C GLN A 83 9.72 -18.52 16.23
N ILE A 84 10.13 -17.31 16.61
CA ILE A 84 10.52 -16.27 15.66
C ILE A 84 11.87 -16.60 15.01
N THR A 85 12.86 -16.98 15.81
CA THR A 85 14.23 -17.29 15.31
C THR A 85 14.29 -18.49 14.36
N GLN A 86 13.33 -19.42 14.45
CA GLN A 86 13.19 -20.54 13.51
C GLN A 86 12.77 -20.12 12.10
N VAL A 87 12.15 -18.95 11.96
CA VAL A 87 11.57 -18.49 10.68
C VAL A 87 12.38 -17.34 10.08
N TYR A 88 12.99 -16.49 10.91
CA TYR A 88 13.54 -15.20 10.46
C TYR A 88 15.07 -15.13 10.36
N GLY A 89 15.76 -16.27 10.56
CA GLY A 89 17.12 -16.50 10.07
C GLY A 89 18.15 -16.95 11.10
N PHE A 90 17.94 -16.71 12.40
CA PHE A 90 18.94 -17.01 13.43
C PHE A 90 19.17 -18.51 13.63
N TYR A 91 18.12 -19.32 13.56
CA TYR A 91 18.25 -20.78 13.59
C TYR A 91 19.13 -21.29 12.44
N ASP A 92 18.83 -20.86 11.22
CA ASP A 92 19.58 -21.23 10.02
C ASP A 92 21.03 -20.72 10.06
N GLU A 93 21.25 -19.52 10.59
CA GLU A 93 22.59 -18.97 10.80
C GLU A 93 23.41 -19.84 11.76
N CYS A 94 22.84 -20.21 12.91
CA CYS A 94 23.49 -21.09 13.89
C CYS A 94 23.80 -22.46 13.27
N LEU A 95 22.84 -23.07 12.58
CA LEU A 95 23.01 -24.37 11.96
C LEU A 95 24.10 -24.33 10.88
N ARG A 96 24.13 -23.28 10.07
CA ARG A 96 25.14 -23.08 9.02
C ARG A 96 26.54 -22.84 9.58
N LYS A 97 26.68 -22.01 10.62
CA LYS A 97 27.99 -21.65 11.19
C LYS A 97 28.59 -22.74 12.08
N TYR A 98 27.77 -23.54 12.77
CA TYR A 98 28.22 -24.51 13.77
C TYR A 98 27.91 -25.97 13.44
N GLY A 99 27.19 -26.23 12.34
CA GLY A 99 26.87 -27.57 11.84
C GLY A 99 25.82 -28.34 12.67
N ASN A 100 25.25 -27.73 13.72
CA ASN A 100 24.19 -28.29 14.55
C ASN A 100 23.40 -27.19 15.29
N ALA A 101 22.29 -27.56 15.92
CA ALA A 101 21.38 -26.63 16.59
C ALA A 101 21.74 -26.28 18.05
N ASN A 102 22.87 -26.75 18.59
CA ASN A 102 23.20 -26.56 20.00
C ASN A 102 23.41 -25.08 20.36
N VAL A 103 24.08 -24.32 19.49
CA VAL A 103 24.31 -22.88 19.71
C VAL A 103 22.99 -22.11 19.76
N TRP A 104 22.07 -22.38 18.82
CA TRP A 104 20.72 -21.81 18.84
C TRP A 104 19.97 -22.16 20.12
N LYS A 105 20.07 -23.42 20.56
CA LYS A 105 19.46 -23.87 21.82
C LYS A 105 20.02 -23.09 23.02
N TYR A 106 21.34 -22.93 23.12
CA TYR A 106 21.95 -22.20 24.24
C TYR A 106 21.55 -20.73 24.26
N PHE A 107 21.46 -20.08 23.10
CA PHE A 107 21.00 -18.70 23.02
C PHE A 107 19.52 -18.56 23.37
N THR A 108 18.66 -19.44 22.86
CA THR A 108 17.22 -19.38 23.19
C THR A 108 16.94 -19.72 24.66
N ASP A 109 17.71 -20.62 25.27
CA ASP A 109 17.66 -20.85 26.72
C ASP A 109 18.13 -19.59 27.50
N LEU A 110 19.12 -18.85 27.00
CA LEU A 110 19.54 -17.57 27.58
C LEU A 110 18.49 -16.47 27.41
N PHE A 111 17.81 -16.42 26.28
CA PHE A 111 16.81 -15.39 25.96
C PHE A 111 15.66 -15.36 26.97
N ASP A 112 15.30 -16.50 27.54
CA ASP A 112 14.29 -16.60 28.58
C ASP A 112 14.64 -15.81 29.86
N PHE A 113 15.92 -15.51 30.08
CA PHE A 113 16.39 -14.81 31.28
C PHE A 113 16.44 -13.29 31.11
N LEU A 114 16.37 -12.78 29.87
CA LEU A 114 16.52 -11.37 29.55
C LEU A 114 15.41 -10.54 30.22
N PRO A 115 15.73 -9.43 30.92
CA PRO A 115 14.74 -8.50 31.45
C PRO A 115 13.76 -8.02 30.37
N LEU A 116 12.50 -7.83 30.73
CA LEU A 116 11.47 -7.36 29.80
C LEU A 116 11.54 -5.84 29.59
N THR A 117 11.88 -5.10 30.64
CA THR A 117 11.83 -3.64 30.66
C THR A 117 12.94 -3.08 31.54
N ALA A 118 13.21 -1.78 31.40
CA ALA A 118 14.10 -1.02 32.25
C ALA A 118 13.47 0.31 32.67
N LEU A 119 13.98 0.87 33.75
CA LEU A 119 13.54 2.15 34.30
C LEU A 119 14.76 3.02 34.58
N ILE A 120 14.94 4.06 33.76
CA ILE A 120 16.07 5.00 33.88
C ILE A 120 15.71 6.10 34.87
N ASP A 121 16.46 6.17 35.97
CA ASP A 121 16.30 7.14 37.07
C ASP A 121 14.85 7.38 37.51
N ASN A 122 14.05 6.31 37.51
CA ASN A 122 12.62 6.31 37.87
C ASN A 122 11.71 7.21 37.03
N GLN A 123 12.17 7.69 35.86
CA GLN A 123 11.41 8.63 35.02
C GLN A 123 11.17 8.14 33.59
N ILE A 124 12.11 7.40 32.98
CA ILE A 124 11.96 6.92 31.60
C ILE A 124 11.79 5.40 31.62
N PHE A 125 10.64 4.94 31.13
CA PHE A 125 10.33 3.52 31.02
C PHE A 125 10.72 2.98 29.65
N CYS A 126 11.63 2.00 29.63
CA CYS A 126 12.19 1.43 28.42
C CYS A 126 11.72 -0.01 28.21
N LEU A 127 11.28 -0.34 27.00
CA LEU A 127 10.83 -1.68 26.61
C LEU A 127 10.92 -1.86 25.09
N HIS A 128 10.87 -3.10 24.61
CA HIS A 128 10.93 -3.36 23.16
C HIS A 128 9.66 -2.91 22.43
N GLY A 129 8.54 -3.55 22.80
CA GLY A 129 7.22 -3.41 22.23
C GLY A 129 6.52 -2.16 22.75
N GLY A 130 5.48 -2.33 23.55
CA GLY A 130 4.66 -1.22 23.99
C GLY A 130 3.81 -1.59 25.19
N LEU A 131 2.84 -0.73 25.51
CA LEU A 131 2.01 -0.93 26.70
C LEU A 131 1.07 -2.13 26.52
N SER A 132 0.55 -2.65 27.64
CA SER A 132 -0.42 -3.75 27.66
C SER A 132 -1.71 -3.32 28.35
N PRO A 133 -2.89 -3.74 27.85
CA PRO A 133 -4.16 -3.52 28.55
C PRO A 133 -4.25 -4.29 29.88
N SER A 134 -3.31 -5.22 30.14
CA SER A 134 -3.23 -5.99 31.39
C SER A 134 -2.25 -5.39 32.41
N ILE A 135 -1.63 -4.24 32.11
CA ILE A 135 -0.55 -3.64 32.91
C ILE A 135 -0.84 -2.15 33.15
N ASP A 136 -1.39 -1.85 34.33
CA ASP A 136 -1.59 -0.47 34.77
C ASP A 136 -0.36 0.12 35.49
N THR A 137 0.45 -0.72 36.14
CA THR A 137 1.57 -0.28 36.98
C THR A 137 2.88 -1.02 36.71
N LEU A 138 4.00 -0.39 37.03
CA LEU A 138 5.32 -1.02 36.99
C LEU A 138 5.42 -2.27 37.88
N ASP A 139 4.62 -2.36 38.96
CA ASP A 139 4.58 -3.55 39.82
C ASP A 139 3.94 -4.76 39.13
N HIS A 140 2.97 -4.55 38.23
CA HIS A 140 2.44 -5.65 37.42
C HIS A 140 3.53 -6.24 36.51
N VAL A 141 4.41 -5.40 35.95
CA VAL A 141 5.56 -5.85 35.15
C VAL A 141 6.54 -6.67 35.99
N ARG A 142 6.84 -6.21 37.22
CA ARG A 142 7.71 -6.93 38.17
C ARG A 142 7.20 -8.32 38.53
N GLY A 143 5.88 -8.51 38.51
CA GLY A 143 5.22 -9.79 38.83
C GLY A 143 5.21 -10.84 37.72
N ILE A 144 5.60 -10.50 36.49
CA ILE A 144 5.60 -11.44 35.36
C ILE A 144 6.65 -12.55 35.58
N ASP A 145 6.28 -13.81 35.43
CA ASP A 145 7.27 -14.89 35.30
C ASP A 145 7.86 -14.85 33.88
N ARG A 146 9.04 -14.26 33.71
CA ARG A 146 9.63 -14.08 32.37
C ARG A 146 10.41 -15.31 31.88
N VAL A 147 10.78 -16.25 32.76
CA VAL A 147 11.72 -17.34 32.45
C VAL A 147 10.99 -18.47 31.74
N GLN A 148 10.52 -18.14 30.55
CA GLN A 148 9.78 -19.01 29.65
C GLN A 148 9.85 -18.45 28.23
N GLU A 149 9.43 -19.25 27.26
CA GLU A 149 9.18 -18.79 25.90
C GLU A 149 8.12 -17.68 25.89
N VAL A 150 8.25 -16.72 24.98
CA VAL A 150 7.26 -15.64 24.83
C VAL A 150 5.88 -16.26 24.50
N PRO A 151 4.84 -16.03 25.32
CA PRO A 151 3.50 -16.51 25.02
C PRO A 151 2.91 -15.84 23.77
N HIS A 152 1.89 -16.45 23.17
CA HIS A 152 1.18 -15.87 22.02
C HIS A 152 0.30 -14.66 22.39
N GLU A 153 -0.10 -14.54 23.65
CA GLU A 153 -0.95 -13.46 24.18
C GLU A 153 -0.62 -13.15 25.65
N GLY A 154 -1.16 -12.04 26.16
CA GLY A 154 -1.01 -11.62 27.55
C GLY A 154 0.13 -10.64 27.78
N PRO A 155 0.37 -10.23 29.04
CA PRO A 155 1.18 -9.06 29.38
C PRO A 155 2.63 -9.15 28.86
N MET A 156 3.25 -10.33 28.90
CA MET A 156 4.59 -10.52 28.37
C MET A 156 4.65 -10.41 26.83
N CYS A 157 3.63 -10.93 26.14
CA CYS A 157 3.52 -10.78 24.68
C CYS A 157 3.35 -9.30 24.31
N ASP A 158 2.43 -8.62 24.98
CA ASP A 158 2.10 -7.23 24.71
C ASP A 158 3.31 -6.28 24.90
N LEU A 159 4.09 -6.47 25.97
CA LEU A 159 5.31 -5.69 26.22
C LEU A 159 6.36 -5.80 25.11
N LEU A 160 6.33 -6.89 24.33
CA LEU A 160 7.28 -7.17 23.25
C LEU A 160 6.70 -6.88 21.86
N TRP A 161 5.38 -6.84 21.69
CA TRP A 161 4.72 -6.77 20.37
C TRP A 161 3.81 -5.55 20.12
N SER A 162 3.42 -4.82 21.17
CA SER A 162 2.46 -3.72 21.01
C SER A 162 3.10 -2.47 20.38
N ASP A 163 2.27 -1.66 19.72
CA ASP A 163 2.70 -0.48 18.95
C ASP A 163 1.86 0.77 19.29
N PRO A 164 2.46 1.97 19.33
CA PRO A 164 1.70 3.21 19.39
C PRO A 164 0.88 3.42 18.11
N ASP A 165 -0.30 4.03 18.23
CA ASP A 165 -1.22 4.36 17.13
C ASP A 165 -1.84 5.75 17.39
N ASP A 166 -2.31 6.40 16.32
CA ASP A 166 -2.98 7.71 16.37
C ASP A 166 -4.43 7.59 16.86
N ARG A 167 -4.98 6.37 16.84
CA ARG A 167 -6.32 6.07 17.33
C ARG A 167 -6.36 6.10 18.86
N CYS A 168 -7.44 6.67 19.41
CA CYS A 168 -7.72 6.68 20.85
C CYS A 168 -7.99 5.26 21.39
N GLY A 169 -7.49 4.97 22.59
CA GLY A 169 -7.69 3.72 23.30
C GLY A 169 -6.83 2.56 22.78
N TRP A 170 -7.31 1.33 23.01
CA TRP A 170 -6.65 0.11 22.54
C TRP A 170 -7.22 -0.36 21.20
N GLY A 171 -6.35 -0.83 20.31
CA GLY A 171 -6.70 -1.50 19.07
C GLY A 171 -6.02 -2.86 18.92
N ILE A 172 -6.51 -3.69 18.00
CA ILE A 172 -5.88 -4.98 17.70
C ILE A 172 -4.64 -4.73 16.83
N SER A 173 -3.50 -5.30 17.22
CA SER A 173 -2.26 -5.17 16.46
C SER A 173 -2.39 -5.83 15.07
N PRO A 174 -2.00 -5.13 13.99
CA PRO A 174 -1.96 -5.72 12.65
C PRO A 174 -0.85 -6.78 12.51
N ARG A 175 0.02 -6.94 13.51
CA ARG A 175 1.08 -7.95 13.54
C ARG A 175 0.57 -9.36 13.89
N GLY A 176 -0.66 -9.46 14.39
CA GLY A 176 -1.25 -10.71 14.87
C GLY A 176 -0.85 -11.09 16.30
N ALA A 177 -0.12 -10.21 17.01
CA ALA A 177 0.26 -10.33 18.42
C ALA A 177 0.38 -8.92 19.03
N GLY A 178 0.04 -8.77 20.31
CA GLY A 178 -0.02 -7.49 21.01
C GLY A 178 -1.19 -6.60 20.59
N TYR A 179 -1.14 -5.34 21.02
CA TYR A 179 -2.17 -4.32 20.76
C TYR A 179 -1.58 -3.08 20.11
N THR A 180 -2.44 -2.25 19.53
CA THR A 180 -2.13 -0.84 19.35
C THR A 180 -2.64 -0.01 20.51
N PHE A 181 -1.97 1.08 20.87
CA PHE A 181 -2.39 1.97 21.96
C PHE A 181 -2.29 3.45 21.58
N GLY A 182 -3.32 4.21 21.92
CA GLY A 182 -3.45 5.64 21.68
C GLY A 182 -2.70 6.53 22.67
N GLN A 183 -2.69 7.83 22.39
CA GLN A 183 -2.09 8.85 23.26
C GLN A 183 -2.71 8.89 24.66
N ASP A 184 -4.02 8.70 24.77
CA ASP A 184 -4.72 8.65 26.05
C ASP A 184 -4.19 7.53 26.96
N ILE A 185 -3.78 6.41 26.37
CA ILE A 185 -3.22 5.26 27.10
C ILE A 185 -1.81 5.57 27.61
N SER A 186 -0.93 6.15 26.78
CA SER A 186 0.43 6.47 27.20
C SER A 186 0.48 7.61 28.21
N GLU A 187 -0.36 8.64 28.06
CA GLU A 187 -0.51 9.70 29.05
C GLU A 187 -0.98 9.15 30.41
N ALA A 188 -2.03 8.31 30.41
CA ALA A 188 -2.53 7.71 31.64
C ALA A 188 -1.48 6.81 32.31
N PHE A 189 -0.78 5.97 31.53
CA PHE A 189 0.26 5.10 32.06
C PHE A 189 1.43 5.90 32.64
N ASN A 190 1.91 6.93 31.93
CA ASN A 190 2.99 7.78 32.38
C ASN A 190 2.61 8.51 33.68
N HIS A 191 1.43 9.13 33.70
CA HIS A 191 0.93 9.83 34.88
C HIS A 191 0.80 8.90 36.10
N ASN A 192 0.19 7.72 35.93
CA ASN A 192 -0.05 6.78 37.02
C ASN A 192 1.24 6.19 37.61
N ASN A 193 2.31 6.14 36.83
CA ASN A 193 3.60 5.58 37.23
C ASN A 193 4.66 6.65 37.52
N GLY A 194 4.32 7.93 37.43
CA GLY A 194 5.26 9.05 37.65
C GLY A 194 6.37 9.13 36.61
N LEU A 195 6.08 8.71 35.37
CA LEU A 195 7.03 8.68 34.26
C LEU A 195 6.92 9.95 33.42
N THR A 196 8.03 10.33 32.81
CA THR A 196 8.09 11.42 31.83
C THR A 196 8.06 10.92 30.39
N LEU A 197 8.39 9.64 30.17
CA LEU A 197 8.58 9.09 28.83
C LEU A 197 8.50 7.56 28.81
N VAL A 198 7.85 7.03 27.77
CA VAL A 198 8.05 5.66 27.30
C VAL A 198 9.03 5.66 26.12
N ALA A 199 10.19 5.01 26.26
CA ALA A 199 11.14 4.82 25.17
C ALA A 199 11.08 3.37 24.68
N ARG A 200 10.87 3.17 23.38
CA ARG A 200 10.64 1.84 22.81
C ARG A 200 11.31 1.63 21.45
N ALA A 201 11.29 0.39 20.93
CA ALA A 201 11.97 -0.01 19.70
C ALA A 201 11.01 -0.58 18.62
N HIS A 202 11.28 -1.74 18.01
CA HIS A 202 10.36 -2.66 17.29
C HIS A 202 9.64 -2.16 16.00
N GLN A 203 9.39 -0.85 15.87
CA GLN A 203 8.90 -0.21 14.65
C GLN A 203 10.06 0.46 13.93
N LEU A 204 10.27 0.06 12.68
CA LEU A 204 11.15 0.80 11.79
C LEU A 204 10.60 2.22 11.59
N VAL A 205 11.46 3.19 11.84
CA VAL A 205 11.23 4.62 11.61
C VAL A 205 12.34 5.14 10.71
N MET A 206 11.99 5.96 9.72
CA MET A 206 12.93 6.31 8.63
C MET A 206 14.14 7.11 9.11
N GLU A 207 13.97 7.93 10.13
CA GLU A 207 15.03 8.77 10.71
C GLU A 207 15.79 8.07 11.83
N GLY A 208 15.52 6.78 12.09
CA GLY A 208 16.10 6.03 13.20
C GLY A 208 15.49 6.37 14.57
N TYR A 209 14.77 7.48 14.71
CA TYR A 209 13.89 7.75 15.85
C TYR A 209 12.61 8.47 15.41
N ASN A 210 11.55 8.39 16.22
CA ASN A 210 10.31 9.14 16.00
C ASN A 210 9.62 9.45 17.33
N TRP A 211 9.20 10.70 17.50
CA TRP A 211 8.33 11.13 18.60
C TRP A 211 6.87 10.92 18.22
N SER A 212 6.07 10.40 19.16
CA SER A 212 4.62 10.28 18.99
C SER A 212 3.89 10.64 20.29
N GLN A 213 2.56 10.79 20.18
CA GLN A 213 1.66 10.95 21.34
C GLN A 213 2.06 12.11 22.25
N ASP A 214 2.24 13.29 21.64
CA ASP A 214 2.72 14.52 22.28
C ASP A 214 4.00 14.33 23.12
N ARG A 215 4.94 13.55 22.57
CA ARG A 215 6.23 13.19 23.19
C ARG A 215 6.12 12.34 24.45
N ASN A 216 4.97 11.74 24.75
CA ASN A 216 4.86 10.70 25.77
C ASN A 216 5.58 9.40 25.37
N VAL A 217 5.78 9.18 24.06
CA VAL A 217 6.42 8.00 23.51
C VAL A 217 7.49 8.39 22.50
N VAL A 218 8.65 7.74 22.56
CA VAL A 218 9.67 7.76 21.52
C VAL A 218 9.96 6.34 21.02
N THR A 219 9.98 6.18 19.71
CA THR A 219 10.46 4.97 19.03
C THR A 219 11.90 5.18 18.59
N ILE A 220 12.81 4.26 18.91
CA ILE A 220 14.23 4.27 18.53
C ILE A 220 14.55 2.98 17.79
N PHE A 221 15.22 3.10 16.65
CA PHE A 221 15.58 1.99 15.78
C PHE A 221 17.05 2.12 15.39
N SER A 222 17.87 1.12 15.72
CA SER A 222 19.33 1.22 15.66
C SER A 222 19.99 0.38 14.56
N ALA A 223 19.19 -0.17 13.63
CA ALA A 223 19.66 -0.91 12.46
C ALA A 223 19.50 -0.07 11.18
N PRO A 224 20.57 0.60 10.69
CA PRO A 224 20.47 1.47 9.53
C PRO A 224 20.31 0.64 8.26
N ASN A 225 19.58 1.17 7.28
CA ASN A 225 19.17 0.46 6.07
C ASN A 225 18.71 -0.97 6.37
N TYR A 226 17.74 -1.09 7.28
CA TYR A 226 17.29 -2.36 7.83
C TYR A 226 17.04 -3.43 6.75
N CYS A 227 17.42 -4.67 7.04
CA CYS A 227 17.38 -5.78 6.08
C CYS A 227 18.13 -5.48 4.77
N TYR A 228 19.11 -4.57 4.82
CA TYR A 228 19.88 -4.07 3.68
C TYR A 228 19.04 -3.43 2.57
N ARG A 229 17.80 -2.99 2.88
CA ARG A 229 16.85 -2.52 1.86
C ARG A 229 15.91 -1.39 2.27
N CYS A 230 15.68 -1.17 3.56
CA CYS A 230 14.64 -0.23 4.00
C CYS A 230 15.06 1.23 3.89
N GLY A 231 16.36 1.52 3.76
CA GLY A 231 16.88 2.87 3.53
C GLY A 231 16.69 3.85 4.70
N ASN A 232 16.26 3.38 5.87
CA ASN A 232 16.20 4.19 7.08
C ASN A 232 17.59 4.53 7.62
N GLN A 233 17.73 5.66 8.29
CA GLN A 233 18.83 5.90 9.23
C GLN A 233 18.60 5.07 10.50
N ALA A 234 19.66 4.89 11.28
CA ALA A 234 19.57 4.43 12.65
C ALA A 234 19.76 5.59 13.62
N ALA A 235 19.29 5.43 14.85
CA ALA A 235 19.60 6.37 15.90
C ALA A 235 19.92 5.67 17.23
N ILE A 236 20.62 6.40 18.10
CA ILE A 236 20.77 6.13 19.53
C ILE A 236 20.34 7.38 20.31
N MET A 237 19.80 7.18 21.50
CA MET A 237 19.38 8.27 22.40
C MET A 237 20.34 8.34 23.58
N GLU A 238 21.17 9.37 23.63
CA GLU A 238 22.03 9.65 24.77
C GLU A 238 21.24 10.42 25.83
N ILE A 239 21.33 9.97 27.07
CA ILE A 239 20.69 10.61 28.22
C ILE A 239 21.77 10.99 29.21
N ASP A 240 21.90 12.29 29.49
CA ASP A 240 22.90 12.80 30.42
C ASP A 240 22.48 12.67 31.89
N GLU A 241 23.37 13.05 32.81
CA GLU A 241 23.15 13.04 34.27
C GLU A 241 21.96 13.90 34.74
N LYS A 242 21.44 14.79 33.88
CA LYS A 242 20.32 15.69 34.16
C LYS A 242 19.04 15.23 33.46
N LEU A 243 19.03 14.02 32.90
CA LEU A 243 17.92 13.48 32.08
C LEU A 243 17.65 14.28 30.80
N SER A 244 18.61 15.08 30.34
CA SER A 244 18.53 15.69 29.03
C SER A 244 18.89 14.65 27.99
N TYR A 245 18.07 14.54 26.95
CA TYR A 245 18.28 13.56 25.90
C TYR A 245 18.60 14.18 24.54
N THR A 246 19.54 13.56 23.84
CA THR A 246 19.97 13.91 22.48
C THR A 246 20.00 12.68 21.60
N PHE A 247 19.59 12.82 20.34
CA PHE A 247 19.63 11.71 19.38
C PHE A 247 20.85 11.85 18.49
N LEU A 248 21.60 10.77 18.33
CA LEU A 248 22.66 10.66 17.34
C LEU A 248 22.19 9.71 16.25
N GLN A 249 21.97 10.27 15.04
CA GLN A 249 21.59 9.50 13.87
C GLN A 249 22.83 9.03 13.10
N PHE A 250 22.75 7.85 12.47
CA PHE A 250 23.84 7.31 11.70
C PHE A 250 23.37 6.44 10.52
N ASP A 251 24.20 6.44 9.49
CA ASP A 251 24.03 5.66 8.27
C ASP A 251 24.76 4.30 8.38
N PRO A 252 24.53 3.36 7.45
CA PRO A 252 25.20 2.06 7.47
C PRO A 252 26.73 2.19 7.45
N ALA A 253 27.40 1.30 8.20
CA ALA A 253 28.85 1.26 8.30
C ALA A 253 29.51 1.06 6.92
N PRO A 254 30.62 1.76 6.61
CA PRO A 254 31.37 1.52 5.38
C PRO A 254 31.95 0.10 5.38
N ARG A 255 31.73 -0.67 4.31
CA ARG A 255 32.26 -2.05 4.18
C ARG A 255 33.37 -2.09 3.13
N ALA A 256 34.56 -2.56 3.52
CA ALA A 256 35.70 -2.68 2.62
C ALA A 256 35.56 -3.94 1.73
N GLY A 257 35.57 -3.77 0.40
CA GLY A 257 35.50 -4.88 -0.55
C GLY A 257 34.08 -5.36 -0.90
N GLU A 258 33.05 -4.92 -0.16
CA GLU A 258 31.70 -4.86 -0.70
C GLU A 258 31.61 -3.59 -1.56
N PRO A 259 31.08 -3.63 -2.80
CA PRO A 259 30.85 -2.41 -3.53
C PRO A 259 29.96 -1.54 -2.66
N LEU A 260 30.40 -0.29 -2.40
CA LEU A 260 29.61 0.76 -1.75
C LEU A 260 28.14 0.42 -1.95
N VAL A 261 27.44 0.05 -0.88
CA VAL A 261 25.98 0.05 -0.92
C VAL A 261 25.59 1.53 -0.88
N SER A 262 25.95 2.26 -1.94
CA SER A 262 25.33 3.53 -2.25
C SER A 262 23.86 3.20 -2.40
N ARG A 263 23.01 3.74 -1.51
CA ARG A 263 21.55 3.79 -1.63
C ARG A 263 21.03 2.89 -2.77
N ARG A 264 20.91 1.58 -2.54
CA ARG A 264 20.47 0.65 -3.60
C ARG A 264 18.96 0.61 -3.60
N VAL A 265 18.42 1.73 -4.04
CA VAL A 265 17.00 1.89 -4.27
C VAL A 265 16.65 1.04 -5.50
N PRO A 266 15.64 0.15 -5.42
CA PRO A 266 15.19 -0.60 -6.59
C PRO A 266 14.91 0.36 -7.76
N ASP A 267 15.50 0.04 -8.91
CA ASP A 267 15.52 0.87 -10.11
C ASP A 267 14.71 0.18 -11.22
N TYR A 268 14.24 0.97 -12.17
CA TYR A 268 13.04 0.73 -12.98
C TYR A 268 13.34 0.18 -14.38
N PHE A 269 12.43 -0.65 -14.92
CA PHE A 269 12.43 -1.04 -16.34
C PHE A 269 11.01 -1.10 -16.93
N LEU A 270 10.89 -0.67 -18.19
CA LEU A 270 9.92 -1.26 -19.11
C LEU A 270 10.16 -2.77 -19.10
N ALA A 271 9.13 -3.56 -18.84
CA ALA A 271 9.30 -5.00 -18.73
C ALA A 271 9.88 -5.58 -20.03
N SER A 272 10.95 -6.37 -19.94
CA SER A 272 11.37 -7.20 -21.06
C SER A 272 10.27 -8.22 -21.38
N ARG A 273 10.26 -8.81 -22.59
CA ARG A 273 9.25 -9.83 -22.93
C ARG A 273 9.20 -10.98 -21.94
N ALA A 274 10.35 -11.36 -21.37
CA ALA A 274 10.43 -12.40 -20.35
C ALA A 274 9.77 -11.95 -19.03
N GLN A 275 9.98 -10.70 -18.62
CA GLN A 275 9.37 -10.11 -17.43
C GLN A 275 7.86 -9.86 -17.61
N GLU A 276 7.40 -9.54 -18.82
CA GLU A 276 5.97 -9.49 -19.13
C GLU A 276 5.32 -10.86 -18.86
N ILE A 277 5.89 -11.93 -19.43
CA ILE A 277 5.40 -13.29 -19.24
C ILE A 277 5.41 -13.67 -17.76
N GLU A 278 6.48 -13.35 -17.03
CA GLU A 278 6.57 -13.64 -15.60
C GLU A 278 5.56 -12.83 -14.77
N SER A 279 5.39 -11.54 -15.06
CA SER A 279 4.36 -10.68 -14.47
C SER A 279 2.96 -11.30 -14.64
N ARG A 280 2.66 -11.86 -15.82
CA ARG A 280 1.39 -12.55 -16.08
C ARG A 280 1.25 -13.83 -15.26
N LYS A 281 2.30 -14.64 -15.15
CA LYS A 281 2.31 -15.83 -14.29
C LYS A 281 2.06 -15.47 -12.83
N LEU A 282 2.76 -14.45 -12.32
CA LEU A 282 2.61 -13.99 -10.95
C LEU A 282 1.21 -13.46 -10.64
N THR A 283 0.61 -12.73 -11.59
CA THR A 283 -0.71 -12.13 -11.41
C THR A 283 -1.86 -13.11 -11.62
N SER A 284 -1.61 -14.26 -12.27
CA SER A 284 -2.60 -15.32 -12.49
C SER A 284 -3.26 -15.78 -11.19
N VAL A 285 -2.53 -15.81 -10.07
CA VAL A 285 -3.07 -16.19 -8.75
C VAL A 285 -4.22 -15.31 -8.29
N GLN A 286 -4.29 -14.07 -8.77
CA GLN A 286 -5.34 -13.11 -8.43
C GLN A 286 -6.38 -12.96 -9.55
N TRP A 287 -5.96 -13.04 -10.81
CA TRP A 287 -6.77 -12.63 -11.96
C TRP A 287 -7.05 -13.72 -13.00
N ALA A 288 -6.46 -14.92 -12.88
CA ALA A 288 -6.81 -16.03 -13.77
C ALA A 288 -8.24 -16.52 -13.56
N LYS A 289 -8.79 -16.33 -12.36
CA LYS A 289 -10.15 -16.71 -11.95
C LYS A 289 -10.41 -18.22 -12.16
N TRP A 290 -10.83 -18.62 -13.36
CA TRP A 290 -11.22 -19.98 -13.76
C TRP A 290 -10.34 -20.55 -14.88
N TYR A 291 -9.39 -19.78 -15.41
CA TYR A 291 -8.42 -20.28 -16.37
C TYR A 291 -7.34 -21.12 -15.69
N SER A 292 -6.83 -22.13 -16.39
CA SER A 292 -5.51 -22.68 -16.07
C SER A 292 -4.45 -21.60 -16.25
N PRO A 293 -3.26 -21.72 -15.62
CA PRO A 293 -2.17 -20.75 -15.83
C PRO A 293 -1.86 -20.54 -17.32
N ASP A 294 -1.77 -21.61 -18.11
CA ASP A 294 -1.50 -21.52 -19.55
C ASP A 294 -2.65 -20.85 -20.32
N GLY A 295 -3.89 -21.23 -20.02
CA GLY A 295 -5.07 -20.60 -20.64
C GLY A 295 -5.20 -19.12 -20.28
N TYR A 296 -4.75 -18.71 -19.09
CA TYR A 296 -4.69 -17.31 -18.69
C TYR A 296 -3.65 -16.52 -19.50
N LEU A 297 -2.50 -17.14 -19.80
CA LEU A 297 -1.47 -16.53 -20.63
C LEU A 297 -1.92 -16.35 -22.08
N GLU A 298 -2.48 -17.40 -22.69
CA GLU A 298 -3.04 -17.36 -24.05
C GLU A 298 -4.13 -16.29 -24.18
N ARG A 299 -5.01 -16.21 -23.18
CA ARG A 299 -6.04 -15.18 -23.07
C ARG A 299 -5.44 -13.76 -23.06
N LEU A 300 -4.41 -13.52 -22.26
CA LEU A 300 -3.79 -12.19 -22.21
C LEU A 300 -3.11 -11.84 -23.54
N GLU A 301 -2.48 -12.81 -24.20
CA GLU A 301 -1.90 -12.61 -25.53
C GLU A 301 -2.95 -12.25 -26.58
N TYR A 302 -4.11 -12.91 -26.57
CA TYR A 302 -5.23 -12.51 -27.43
C TYR A 302 -5.70 -11.09 -27.11
N LEU A 303 -5.95 -10.75 -25.85
CA LEU A 303 -6.44 -9.43 -25.48
C LEU A 303 -5.45 -8.33 -25.88
N GLU A 304 -4.15 -8.55 -25.65
CA GLU A 304 -3.12 -7.57 -26.01
C GLU A 304 -2.89 -7.42 -27.53
N SER A 305 -3.45 -8.33 -28.34
CA SER A 305 -3.47 -8.19 -29.81
C SER A 305 -4.54 -7.22 -30.31
N LEU A 306 -5.49 -6.83 -29.44
CA LEU A 306 -6.57 -5.91 -29.78
C LEU A 306 -6.11 -4.44 -29.77
N ASP A 307 -6.92 -3.60 -30.41
CA ASP A 307 -6.73 -2.15 -30.58
C ASP A 307 -6.40 -1.38 -29.30
N HIS A 308 -6.96 -1.78 -28.15
CA HIS A 308 -6.69 -1.14 -26.86
C HIS A 308 -5.26 -1.37 -26.33
N ALA A 309 -4.50 -2.32 -26.86
CA ALA A 309 -3.17 -2.64 -26.36
C ALA A 309 -2.07 -2.37 -27.40
N SER A 310 -2.45 -2.04 -28.63
CA SER A 310 -1.51 -1.72 -29.71
C SER A 310 -0.78 -0.39 -29.49
N ASP A 311 0.29 -0.17 -30.25
CA ASP A 311 1.04 1.10 -30.34
C ASP A 311 1.50 1.67 -28.99
N GLY A 312 1.85 0.77 -28.06
CA GLY A 312 2.31 1.14 -26.72
C GLY A 312 1.24 1.79 -25.86
N GLN A 313 -0.05 1.60 -26.18
CA GLN A 313 -1.12 2.09 -25.33
C GLN A 313 -1.15 1.34 -24.00
N LEU A 314 -1.00 0.02 -24.01
CA LEU A 314 -0.88 -0.79 -22.80
C LEU A 314 0.58 -1.14 -22.54
N VAL A 315 1.10 -0.75 -21.37
CA VAL A 315 2.49 -0.97 -20.99
C VAL A 315 2.54 -1.72 -19.67
N THR A 316 3.40 -2.74 -19.60
CA THR A 316 3.73 -3.45 -18.35
C THR A 316 5.03 -2.90 -17.77
N TRP A 317 4.98 -2.58 -16.49
CA TRP A 317 6.08 -2.05 -15.70
C TRP A 317 6.44 -3.05 -14.61
N VAL A 318 7.73 -3.25 -14.39
CA VAL A 318 8.22 -4.11 -13.30
C VAL A 318 9.16 -3.34 -12.38
N LEU A 319 9.04 -3.63 -11.09
CA LEU A 319 10.00 -3.25 -10.07
C LEU A 319 10.86 -4.47 -9.78
N VAL A 320 12.15 -4.37 -10.04
CA VAL A 320 13.15 -5.42 -9.81
C VAL A 320 14.34 -4.82 -9.03
N PRO A 321 15.21 -5.66 -8.44
CA PRO A 321 16.50 -5.21 -7.93
C PRO A 321 17.30 -4.47 -9.01
N ALA A 322 17.84 -3.29 -8.67
CA ALA A 322 18.53 -2.40 -9.62
C ALA A 322 19.79 -3.01 -10.26
N ASP A 323 20.44 -3.93 -9.55
CA ASP A 323 21.64 -4.64 -9.95
C ASP A 323 21.36 -5.86 -10.85
N GLU A 324 20.12 -6.33 -10.89
CA GLU A 324 19.68 -7.43 -11.74
C GLU A 324 18.47 -7.01 -12.60
N PRO A 325 18.67 -6.05 -13.53
CA PRO A 325 17.58 -5.44 -14.28
C PRO A 325 16.77 -6.42 -15.14
N GLU A 326 17.39 -7.53 -15.53
CA GLU A 326 16.79 -8.60 -16.35
C GLU A 326 16.23 -9.75 -15.51
N THR A 327 16.24 -9.65 -14.17
CA THR A 327 15.73 -10.72 -13.32
C THR A 327 14.23 -10.92 -13.49
N LEU A 328 13.80 -12.16 -13.28
CA LEU A 328 12.40 -12.54 -13.19
C LEU A 328 11.88 -12.48 -11.74
N GLU A 329 12.73 -12.13 -10.77
CA GLU A 329 12.32 -11.85 -9.39
C GLU A 329 11.63 -10.48 -9.28
N ILE A 330 10.41 -10.41 -9.81
CA ILE A 330 9.60 -9.20 -9.83
C ILE A 330 9.10 -8.88 -8.41
N LEU A 331 9.54 -7.74 -7.86
CA LEU A 331 9.16 -7.24 -6.53
C LEU A 331 7.75 -6.67 -6.54
N SER A 332 7.39 -5.97 -7.62
CA SER A 332 6.04 -5.47 -7.88
C SER A 332 5.87 -5.27 -9.39
N THR A 333 4.65 -5.36 -9.90
CA THR A 333 4.33 -5.11 -11.31
C THR A 333 3.11 -4.20 -11.41
N CYS A 334 3.03 -3.43 -12.49
CA CYS A 334 1.94 -2.52 -12.78
C CYS A 334 1.67 -2.50 -14.28
N GLN A 335 0.41 -2.32 -14.68
CA GLN A 335 0.07 -2.00 -16.06
C GLN A 335 -0.52 -0.60 -16.16
N THR A 336 -0.12 0.14 -17.18
CA THR A 336 -0.69 1.46 -17.49
C THR A 336 -1.29 1.46 -18.88
N TYR A 337 -2.37 2.21 -19.03
CA TYR A 337 -3.06 2.41 -20.29
C TYR A 337 -3.06 3.90 -20.66
N LYS A 338 -2.41 4.24 -21.78
CA LYS A 338 -2.40 5.59 -22.35
C LYS A 338 -3.79 5.91 -22.91
N ARG A 339 -4.31 7.09 -22.58
CA ARG A 339 -5.62 7.55 -23.03
C ARG A 339 -5.59 9.01 -23.44
N ASP A 340 -6.44 9.35 -24.38
CA ASP A 340 -6.65 10.74 -24.79
C ASP A 340 -7.49 11.47 -23.74
N VAL A 341 -7.09 12.70 -23.44
CA VAL A 341 -7.68 13.57 -22.42
C VAL A 341 -8.08 14.88 -23.06
N LEU A 342 -9.25 15.36 -22.69
CA LEU A 342 -9.69 16.71 -22.97
C LEU A 342 -9.54 17.55 -21.71
N VAL A 343 -8.89 18.71 -21.82
CA VAL A 343 -8.66 19.66 -20.73
C VAL A 343 -9.32 20.99 -21.07
N ILE A 344 -10.16 21.51 -20.19
CA ILE A 344 -10.74 22.85 -20.29
C ILE A 344 -10.10 23.71 -19.20
N PRO A 345 -9.21 24.66 -19.54
CA PRO A 345 -8.61 25.56 -18.58
C PRO A 345 -9.65 26.41 -17.83
N ALA A 346 -9.30 26.85 -16.62
CA ALA A 346 -10.13 27.78 -15.86
C ALA A 346 -10.45 29.05 -16.67
N GLY A 347 -11.73 29.43 -16.71
CA GLY A 347 -12.25 30.60 -17.43
C GLY A 347 -12.51 30.37 -18.93
N GLU A 348 -12.12 29.23 -19.48
CA GLU A 348 -12.27 28.89 -20.89
C GLU A 348 -13.44 27.92 -21.12
N THR A 349 -13.86 27.80 -22.39
CA THR A 349 -14.82 26.79 -22.83
C THR A 349 -14.26 25.83 -23.88
N THR A 350 -13.17 26.20 -24.58
CA THR A 350 -12.57 25.33 -25.60
C THR A 350 -11.69 24.27 -24.96
N ALA A 351 -11.86 23.01 -25.38
CA ALA A 351 -11.08 21.90 -24.87
C ALA A 351 -9.75 21.75 -25.64
N ILE A 352 -8.68 21.51 -24.88
CA ILE A 352 -7.35 21.19 -25.36
C ILE A 352 -7.19 19.67 -25.31
N GLU A 353 -6.70 19.08 -26.39
CA GLU A 353 -6.36 17.65 -26.45
C GLU A 353 -4.99 17.41 -25.84
N ASP A 354 -4.91 16.41 -24.96
CA ASP A 354 -3.71 15.99 -24.26
C ASP A 354 -3.75 14.47 -24.00
N ILE A 355 -2.76 13.95 -23.29
CA ILE A 355 -2.62 12.54 -22.96
C ILE A 355 -2.67 12.37 -21.44
N GLY A 356 -3.28 11.29 -20.99
CA GLY A 356 -3.24 10.84 -19.61
C GLY A 356 -3.07 9.33 -19.53
N TYR A 357 -2.92 8.84 -18.30
CA TYR A 357 -2.67 7.42 -18.06
C TYR A 357 -3.64 6.84 -17.03
N ALA A 358 -4.29 5.74 -17.37
CA ALA A 358 -5.02 4.92 -16.40
C ALA A 358 -4.10 3.82 -15.85
N ILE A 359 -4.07 3.64 -14.54
CA ILE A 359 -3.37 2.51 -13.90
C ILE A 359 -4.32 1.32 -13.92
N ALA A 360 -4.04 0.38 -14.82
CA ALA A 360 -4.90 -0.78 -15.07
C ALA A 360 -4.73 -1.86 -14.01
N SER A 361 -3.52 -2.03 -13.47
CA SER A 361 -3.24 -3.04 -12.46
C SER A 361 -2.02 -2.68 -11.62
N VAL A 362 -2.00 -3.09 -10.35
CA VAL A 362 -0.82 -3.05 -9.47
C VAL A 362 -0.81 -4.35 -8.69
N PHE A 363 0.29 -5.09 -8.73
CA PHE A 363 0.42 -6.37 -8.05
C PHE A 363 1.77 -6.53 -7.40
N THR A 364 1.75 -6.96 -6.14
CA THR A 364 2.95 -7.33 -5.38
C THR A 364 2.79 -8.80 -4.95
N PRO A 365 3.73 -9.70 -5.34
CA PRO A 365 3.71 -11.09 -4.90
C PRO A 365 3.62 -11.21 -3.37
N ALA A 366 2.95 -12.26 -2.87
CA ALA A 366 2.64 -12.39 -1.45
C ALA A 366 3.88 -12.26 -0.54
N LYS A 367 5.02 -12.86 -0.92
CA LYS A 367 6.30 -12.77 -0.21
C LYS A 367 6.89 -11.35 -0.11
N TYR A 368 6.37 -10.40 -0.88
CA TYR A 368 6.84 -9.02 -0.95
C TYR A 368 5.83 -8.00 -0.43
N ARG A 369 4.62 -8.42 -0.07
CA ARG A 369 3.60 -7.53 0.51
C ARG A 369 4.06 -6.99 1.86
N GLY A 370 3.65 -5.76 2.20
CA GLY A 370 4.06 -5.07 3.42
C GLY A 370 5.48 -4.49 3.39
N LYS A 371 6.27 -4.72 2.33
CA LYS A 371 7.66 -4.23 2.21
C LYS A 371 7.80 -2.90 1.46
N GLY A 372 6.71 -2.19 1.22
CA GLY A 372 6.72 -0.89 0.55
C GLY A 372 6.88 -0.91 -0.98
N TYR A 373 7.07 -2.07 -1.62
CA TYR A 373 7.32 -2.13 -3.07
C TYR A 373 6.20 -1.59 -3.95
N ALA A 374 4.92 -1.83 -3.61
CA ALA A 374 3.81 -1.19 -4.32
C ALA A 374 3.84 0.33 -4.18
N ALA A 375 4.19 0.85 -2.99
CA ALA A 375 4.30 2.30 -2.79
C ALA A 375 5.47 2.88 -3.61
N ARG A 376 6.62 2.20 -3.59
CA ARG A 376 7.79 2.55 -4.39
C ARG A 376 7.47 2.56 -5.88
N MET A 377 6.84 1.49 -6.38
CA MET A 377 6.40 1.36 -7.77
C MET A 377 5.55 2.55 -8.20
N MET A 378 4.51 2.87 -7.43
CA MET A 378 3.59 3.95 -7.75
C MET A 378 4.23 5.34 -7.63
N SER A 379 5.20 5.50 -6.72
CA SER A 379 5.94 6.76 -6.56
C SER A 379 6.89 7.02 -7.72
N LEU A 380 7.58 5.97 -8.20
CA LEU A 380 8.44 6.03 -9.39
C LEU A 380 7.63 6.27 -10.66
N LEU A 381 6.45 5.66 -10.76
CA LEU A 381 5.60 5.74 -11.95
C LEU A 381 5.22 7.18 -12.32
N HIS A 382 5.16 8.10 -11.35
CA HIS A 382 4.99 9.53 -11.65
C HIS A 382 6.08 10.07 -12.58
N PHE A 383 7.34 9.75 -12.33
CA PHE A 383 8.47 10.20 -13.16
C PHE A 383 8.49 9.53 -14.54
N ALA A 384 7.89 8.36 -14.67
CA ALA A 384 7.75 7.65 -15.93
C ALA A 384 6.66 8.25 -16.82
N LEU A 385 5.53 8.62 -16.22
CA LEU A 385 4.32 8.99 -16.95
C LEU A 385 4.15 10.50 -17.11
N ALA A 386 4.65 11.31 -16.18
CA ALA A 386 4.42 12.75 -16.15
C ALA A 386 5.45 13.51 -16.98
N ARG A 387 5.05 14.70 -17.42
CA ARG A 387 5.98 15.70 -17.94
C ARG A 387 6.96 16.13 -16.84
N PRO A 388 8.24 16.42 -17.15
CA PRO A 388 9.22 16.83 -16.15
C PRO A 388 8.80 18.04 -15.31
N GLU A 389 8.02 18.96 -15.88
CA GLU A 389 7.54 20.17 -15.20
C GLU A 389 6.42 19.88 -14.18
N GLY A 390 5.76 18.74 -14.31
CA GLY A 390 4.61 18.32 -13.49
C GLY A 390 4.97 17.45 -12.29
N VAL A 391 6.26 17.15 -12.11
CA VAL A 391 6.80 16.40 -10.99
C VAL A 391 7.95 17.19 -10.35
N PRO A 392 8.19 17.04 -9.03
CA PRO A 392 9.36 17.65 -8.41
C PRO A 392 10.65 17.05 -8.98
N PRO A 393 11.83 17.67 -8.72
CA PRO A 393 13.11 17.07 -9.07
C PRO A 393 13.22 15.64 -8.56
N PHE A 394 13.83 14.75 -9.36
CA PHE A 394 13.99 13.35 -8.97
C PHE A 394 14.78 13.28 -7.64
N PRO A 395 14.23 12.66 -6.58
CA PRO A 395 14.81 12.78 -5.25
C PRO A 395 16.24 12.24 -5.18
N GLU A 396 17.10 12.98 -4.48
CA GLU A 396 18.48 12.57 -4.32
C GLU A 396 18.55 11.22 -3.59
N GLY A 397 19.27 10.28 -4.19
CA GLY A 397 19.42 8.93 -3.66
C GLY A 397 18.33 7.94 -4.02
N TRP A 398 17.37 8.31 -4.87
CA TRP A 398 16.38 7.37 -5.41
C TRP A 398 16.90 6.50 -6.57
N GLY A 399 18.19 6.54 -6.88
CA GLY A 399 18.78 5.84 -8.01
C GLY A 399 18.77 6.69 -9.27
N LYS A 400 18.53 6.08 -10.44
CA LYS A 400 18.28 6.81 -11.67
C LYS A 400 16.77 7.08 -11.84
N PRO A 401 16.37 8.20 -12.45
CA PRO A 401 14.99 8.37 -12.83
C PRO A 401 14.57 7.30 -13.85
N PRO A 402 13.33 6.83 -13.79
CA PRO A 402 12.78 5.95 -14.80
C PRO A 402 12.84 6.61 -16.19
N VAL A 403 13.04 5.80 -17.24
CA VAL A 403 12.91 6.29 -18.61
C VAL A 403 11.46 6.74 -18.83
N PRO A 404 11.22 8.02 -19.17
CA PRO A 404 9.88 8.50 -19.43
C PRO A 404 9.26 7.79 -20.64
N VAL A 405 7.94 7.65 -20.61
CA VAL A 405 7.17 7.27 -21.79
C VAL A 405 7.41 8.27 -22.94
N GLN A 406 7.23 7.80 -24.18
CA GLN A 406 7.40 8.65 -25.37
C GLN A 406 6.49 9.88 -25.38
N HIS A 407 5.31 9.76 -24.75
CA HIS A 407 4.30 10.82 -24.70
C HIS A 407 3.85 11.07 -23.25
N PRO A 408 4.61 11.86 -22.47
CA PRO A 408 4.25 12.11 -21.08
C PRO A 408 2.90 12.80 -20.95
N GLY A 409 2.09 12.35 -19.99
CA GLY A 409 0.73 12.79 -19.79
C GLY A 409 0.60 13.93 -18.77
N ILE A 410 -0.54 14.63 -18.83
CA ILE A 410 -0.91 15.70 -17.91
C ILE A 410 -1.64 15.20 -16.65
N VAL A 411 -2.12 13.95 -16.68
CA VAL A 411 -2.85 13.32 -15.58
C VAL A 411 -2.65 11.82 -15.52
N SER A 412 -2.68 11.24 -14.32
CA SER A 412 -2.86 9.80 -14.13
C SER A 412 -4.05 9.50 -13.22
N VAL A 413 -4.78 8.41 -13.49
CA VAL A 413 -5.90 7.96 -12.65
C VAL A 413 -5.83 6.48 -12.34
N LEU A 414 -6.39 6.06 -11.20
CA LEU A 414 -6.53 4.66 -10.81
C LEU A 414 -7.83 4.44 -10.05
N TYR A 415 -8.27 3.18 -9.95
CA TYR A 415 -9.38 2.78 -9.09
C TYR A 415 -8.87 1.83 -7.99
N SER A 416 -8.77 2.34 -6.77
CA SER A 416 -8.11 1.66 -5.64
C SER A 416 -9.01 0.66 -4.94
N GLY A 417 -8.69 -0.63 -5.08
CA GLY A 417 -9.29 -1.71 -4.26
C GLY A 417 -8.83 -1.72 -2.80
N VAL A 418 -7.84 -0.90 -2.44
CA VAL A 418 -7.19 -0.87 -1.12
C VAL A 418 -7.39 0.48 -0.41
N GLY A 419 -8.50 1.16 -0.71
CA GLY A 419 -8.88 2.43 -0.08
C GLY A 419 -7.90 3.56 -0.39
N ALA A 420 -7.58 4.37 0.62
CA ALA A 420 -6.73 5.55 0.48
C ALA A 420 -5.22 5.25 0.38
N TYR A 421 -4.81 3.98 0.27
CA TYR A 421 -3.40 3.55 0.25
C TYR A 421 -2.51 4.40 -0.67
N TYR A 422 -2.98 4.72 -1.89
CA TYR A 422 -2.16 5.42 -2.88
C TYR A 422 -1.97 6.92 -2.59
N SER A 423 -2.69 7.50 -1.63
CA SER A 423 -2.49 8.90 -1.22
C SER A 423 -1.08 9.19 -0.73
N ARG A 424 -0.40 8.19 -0.17
CA ARG A 424 1.00 8.28 0.31
C ARG A 424 2.06 7.96 -0.74
N CYS A 425 1.67 7.54 -1.94
CA CYS A 425 2.61 7.18 -3.01
C CYS A 425 2.97 8.45 -3.80
N ALA A 426 3.84 9.29 -3.24
CA ALA A 426 4.19 10.59 -3.80
C ALA A 426 5.50 10.56 -4.61
N PRO A 427 5.64 11.42 -5.64
CA PRO A 427 6.94 11.68 -6.24
C PRO A 427 7.76 12.54 -5.25
N GLY A 428 8.59 11.94 -4.41
CA GLY A 428 9.38 12.66 -3.40
C GLY A 428 8.55 13.11 -2.18
N GLU A 429 8.83 14.32 -1.65
CA GLU A 429 8.21 14.86 -0.42
C GLU A 429 6.80 15.47 -0.62
N GLY A 430 6.21 15.31 -1.81
CA GLY A 430 4.91 15.88 -2.16
C GLY A 430 3.69 15.05 -1.76
N SER A 431 2.53 15.39 -2.31
CA SER A 431 1.33 14.57 -2.23
C SER A 431 1.34 13.44 -3.26
N GLY A 432 0.83 12.26 -2.89
CA GLY A 432 0.59 11.17 -3.81
C GLY A 432 -0.71 11.37 -4.58
N TRP A 433 -1.54 10.34 -4.58
CA TRP A 433 -2.78 10.30 -5.36
C TRP A 433 -3.94 10.93 -4.57
N THR A 434 -4.65 11.86 -5.19
CA THR A 434 -5.83 12.50 -4.61
C THR A 434 -7.02 11.58 -4.76
N ILE A 435 -7.59 11.11 -3.65
CA ILE A 435 -8.80 10.29 -3.68
C ILE A 435 -9.98 11.17 -4.07
N VAL A 436 -10.73 10.73 -5.09
CA VAL A 436 -11.93 11.41 -5.58
C VAL A 436 -13.14 10.67 -5.02
N GLY A 437 -14.11 11.41 -4.48
CA GLY A 437 -15.38 10.83 -4.05
C GLY A 437 -16.08 10.10 -5.21
N THR A 438 -16.82 9.02 -4.89
CA THR A 438 -17.61 8.29 -5.90
C THR A 438 -19.03 8.12 -5.44
N ARG A 439 -19.95 8.51 -6.31
CA ARG A 439 -21.38 8.27 -6.14
C ARG A 439 -21.78 7.06 -6.95
N THR A 440 -22.40 6.10 -6.30
CA THR A 440 -22.97 4.91 -6.95
C THR A 440 -24.47 5.05 -6.99
N ALA A 441 -25.07 4.83 -8.17
CA ALA A 441 -26.50 4.58 -8.34
C ALA A 441 -26.72 3.07 -8.54
N GLU A 442 -27.65 2.49 -7.78
CA GLU A 442 -27.94 1.06 -7.79
C GLU A 442 -29.44 0.77 -7.87
N TRP A 443 -29.82 -0.21 -8.68
CA TRP A 443 -31.19 -0.70 -8.83
C TRP A 443 -31.26 -2.20 -8.58
N VAL A 444 -32.30 -2.62 -7.86
CA VAL A 444 -32.63 -4.04 -7.70
C VAL A 444 -33.38 -4.51 -8.94
N VAL A 445 -32.95 -5.64 -9.50
CA VAL A 445 -33.63 -6.26 -10.64
C VAL A 445 -34.90 -6.96 -10.12
N PRO A 446 -36.09 -6.59 -10.61
CA PRO A 446 -37.34 -7.19 -10.16
C PRO A 446 -37.53 -8.62 -10.69
N TYR A 447 -38.45 -9.36 -10.06
CA TYR A 447 -38.82 -10.71 -10.50
C TYR A 447 -39.57 -10.71 -11.84
N ASP A 448 -40.36 -9.67 -12.10
CA ASP A 448 -41.05 -9.48 -13.37
C ASP A 448 -40.56 -8.17 -14.01
N THR A 449 -40.30 -8.20 -15.31
CA THR A 449 -39.90 -7.02 -16.07
C THR A 449 -41.02 -6.59 -17.00
N ALA A 450 -41.30 -5.29 -17.05
CA ALA A 450 -42.23 -4.71 -18.01
C ALA A 450 -41.74 -4.86 -19.46
N GLU A 451 -42.65 -4.78 -20.42
CA GLU A 451 -42.30 -4.72 -21.84
C GLU A 451 -41.41 -3.49 -22.13
N LEU A 452 -40.46 -3.69 -23.04
CA LEU A 452 -39.60 -2.60 -23.51
C LEU A 452 -40.40 -1.64 -24.38
N ASP A 453 -40.05 -0.36 -24.31
CA ASP A 453 -40.55 0.62 -25.27
C ASP A 453 -40.18 0.14 -26.69
N PRO A 454 -41.14 0.03 -27.63
CA PRO A 454 -40.88 -0.42 -29.00
C PRO A 454 -39.83 0.41 -29.75
N LYS A 455 -39.53 1.63 -29.29
CA LYS A 455 -38.49 2.50 -29.84
C LYS A 455 -37.09 2.20 -29.33
N VAL A 456 -36.96 1.39 -28.27
CA VAL A 456 -35.66 1.00 -27.73
C VAL A 456 -35.11 -0.17 -28.52
N GLU A 457 -33.91 0.03 -29.06
CA GLU A 457 -33.15 -0.99 -29.76
C GLU A 457 -32.06 -1.54 -28.83
N LEU A 458 -32.05 -2.85 -28.61
CA LEU A 458 -30.98 -3.51 -27.88
C LEU A 458 -29.80 -3.75 -28.83
N LEU A 459 -28.60 -3.49 -28.32
CA LEU A 459 -27.37 -3.50 -29.10
C LEU A 459 -26.54 -4.74 -28.79
N SER A 460 -26.06 -5.40 -29.84
CA SER A 460 -24.94 -6.33 -29.77
C SER A 460 -23.65 -5.62 -29.34
N MET A 461 -22.58 -6.39 -29.09
CA MET A 461 -21.27 -5.83 -28.76
C MET A 461 -20.80 -4.85 -29.85
N GLU A 462 -20.83 -5.27 -31.12
CA GLU A 462 -20.37 -4.44 -32.25
C GLU A 462 -21.17 -3.14 -32.40
N GLU A 463 -22.49 -3.20 -32.19
CA GLU A 463 -23.35 -2.01 -32.28
C GLU A 463 -23.14 -1.07 -31.10
N ALA A 464 -22.90 -1.59 -29.89
CA ALA A 464 -22.55 -0.78 -28.73
C ALA A 464 -21.20 -0.08 -28.92
N ILE A 465 -20.17 -0.80 -29.41
CA ILE A 465 -18.85 -0.22 -29.73
C ILE A 465 -18.97 0.85 -30.83
N SER A 466 -19.72 0.57 -31.89
CA SER A 466 -19.97 1.56 -32.95
C SER A 466 -20.65 2.82 -32.43
N THR A 467 -21.62 2.67 -31.52
CA THR A 467 -22.31 3.79 -30.87
C THR A 467 -21.33 4.67 -30.08
N LEU A 468 -20.43 4.05 -29.29
CA LEU A 468 -19.41 4.79 -28.53
C LEU A 468 -18.40 5.52 -29.42
N THR A 469 -18.00 4.92 -30.54
CA THR A 469 -17.10 5.56 -31.51
C THR A 469 -17.70 6.82 -32.10
N VAL A 470 -19.00 6.79 -32.43
CA VAL A 470 -19.72 7.98 -32.93
C VAL A 470 -19.87 9.04 -31.84
N ASP A 471 -20.07 8.61 -30.59
CA ASP A 471 -20.28 9.52 -29.47
C ASP A 471 -19.04 10.31 -29.07
N ALA A 472 -17.84 9.78 -29.27
CA ALA A 472 -16.59 10.43 -28.86
C ALA A 472 -16.46 11.88 -29.39
N THR A 473 -16.95 12.16 -30.60
CA THR A 473 -16.98 13.52 -31.17
C THR A 473 -17.96 14.44 -30.45
N ARG A 474 -19.13 13.92 -30.06
CA ARG A 474 -20.17 14.66 -29.33
C ARG A 474 -19.75 14.94 -27.90
N PHE A 475 -19.09 13.98 -27.26
CA PHE A 475 -18.55 14.14 -25.91
C PHE A 475 -17.65 15.37 -25.77
N LYS A 476 -16.82 15.65 -26.78
CA LYS A 476 -16.02 16.89 -26.81
C LYS A 476 -16.91 18.14 -26.87
N GLN A 477 -17.94 18.14 -27.71
CA GLN A 477 -18.88 19.25 -27.84
C GLN A 477 -19.65 19.50 -26.53
N ASP A 478 -20.06 18.43 -25.84
CA ASP A 478 -20.75 18.53 -24.55
C ASP A 478 -19.85 19.19 -23.50
N LEU A 479 -18.59 18.75 -23.42
CA LEU A 479 -17.62 19.37 -22.52
C LEU A 479 -17.39 20.85 -22.85
N GLU A 480 -17.29 21.20 -24.12
CA GLU A 480 -17.11 22.59 -24.58
C GLU A 480 -18.36 23.46 -24.41
N SER A 481 -19.54 22.84 -24.22
CA SER A 481 -20.80 23.53 -23.95
C SER A 481 -20.98 23.93 -22.48
N LEU A 482 -20.14 23.41 -21.58
CA LEU A 482 -20.21 23.74 -20.16
C LEU A 482 -19.83 25.21 -19.92
N ASP A 483 -20.55 25.87 -19.02
CA ASP A 483 -20.24 27.24 -18.61
C ASP A 483 -18.80 27.34 -18.08
N PRO A 484 -18.09 28.47 -18.29
CA PRO A 484 -16.75 28.68 -17.74
C PRO A 484 -16.71 28.46 -16.21
N SER A 485 -15.66 27.79 -15.70
CA SER A 485 -15.41 27.64 -14.26
C SER A 485 -14.19 28.42 -13.77
N SER A 486 -14.11 28.65 -12.46
CA SER A 486 -12.91 29.15 -11.79
C SER A 486 -11.78 28.13 -11.68
N TYR A 487 -12.03 26.86 -12.02
CA TYR A 487 -11.11 25.73 -11.94
C TYR A 487 -10.99 25.03 -13.28
N THR A 488 -9.92 24.26 -13.45
CA THR A 488 -9.67 23.46 -14.67
C THR A 488 -10.48 22.18 -14.62
N ARG A 489 -11.06 21.78 -15.76
CA ARG A 489 -11.77 20.52 -15.91
C ARG A 489 -11.00 19.60 -16.83
N PHE A 490 -11.05 18.30 -16.57
CA PHE A 490 -10.55 17.32 -17.53
C PHE A 490 -11.44 16.10 -17.60
N ALA A 491 -11.42 15.41 -18.73
CA ALA A 491 -12.07 14.12 -18.90
C ALA A 491 -11.26 13.23 -19.85
N PHE A 492 -11.31 11.92 -19.62
CA PHE A 492 -10.83 10.97 -20.60
C PHE A 492 -11.86 10.81 -21.71
N GLN A 493 -11.40 10.85 -22.96
CA GLN A 493 -12.28 10.53 -24.08
C GLN A 493 -12.76 9.07 -23.97
N PRO A 494 -14.06 8.80 -24.20
CA PRO A 494 -14.56 7.45 -24.29
C PRO A 494 -13.83 6.66 -25.38
N THR A 495 -13.18 5.55 -25.02
CA THR A 495 -12.47 4.70 -25.96
C THR A 495 -13.25 3.42 -26.21
N ALA A 496 -13.75 3.27 -27.44
CA ALA A 496 -14.50 2.09 -27.86
C ALA A 496 -13.69 0.79 -27.71
N GLY A 497 -12.38 0.83 -28.00
CA GLY A 497 -11.45 -0.29 -27.77
C GLY A 497 -11.36 -0.73 -26.31
N TRP A 498 -11.31 0.22 -25.37
CA TRP A 498 -11.33 -0.10 -23.92
C TRP A 498 -12.64 -0.77 -23.51
N CYS A 499 -13.78 -0.25 -23.96
CA CYS A 499 -15.07 -0.87 -23.69
C CYS A 499 -15.13 -2.29 -24.26
N ARG A 500 -14.67 -2.50 -25.49
CA ARG A 500 -14.58 -3.83 -26.13
C ARG A 500 -13.75 -4.79 -25.28
N TYR A 501 -12.57 -4.37 -24.82
CA TYR A 501 -11.73 -5.16 -23.92
C TYR A 501 -12.48 -5.63 -22.66
N GLN A 502 -13.21 -4.71 -22.00
CA GLN A 502 -14.00 -5.07 -20.81
C GLN A 502 -15.09 -6.09 -21.13
N MET A 503 -15.79 -5.90 -22.25
CA MET A 503 -16.86 -6.79 -22.68
C MET A 503 -16.36 -8.20 -23.00
N ILE A 504 -15.26 -8.32 -23.74
CA ILE A 504 -14.63 -9.62 -24.06
C ILE A 504 -14.22 -10.34 -22.76
N ARG A 505 -13.57 -9.63 -21.83
CA ARG A 505 -13.18 -10.21 -20.53
C ARG A 505 -14.37 -10.76 -19.75
N ASP A 506 -15.53 -10.13 -19.84
CA ASP A 506 -16.71 -10.55 -19.09
C ASP A 506 -17.34 -11.80 -19.74
N GLN A 507 -17.34 -11.91 -21.09
CA GLN A 507 -17.82 -13.11 -21.82
C GLN A 507 -17.08 -14.39 -21.48
N GLU A 508 -15.83 -14.27 -21.06
CA GLU A 508 -14.95 -15.40 -20.75
C GLU A 508 -15.30 -16.15 -19.46
N SER A 509 -16.27 -15.66 -18.69
CA SER A 509 -16.84 -16.40 -17.55
C SER A 509 -17.38 -17.76 -17.94
N PRO A 510 -17.20 -18.84 -17.14
CA PRO A 510 -17.73 -20.17 -17.47
C PRO A 510 -19.23 -20.17 -17.77
N ILE A 511 -20.00 -19.30 -17.08
CA ILE A 511 -21.43 -19.12 -17.34
C ILE A 511 -21.68 -18.59 -18.76
N TYR A 512 -20.90 -17.61 -19.18
CA TYR A 512 -21.07 -16.93 -20.46
C TYR A 512 -20.35 -17.62 -21.61
N VAL A 513 -19.33 -18.42 -21.35
CA VAL A 513 -18.78 -19.36 -22.34
C VAL A 513 -19.85 -20.39 -22.71
N ALA A 514 -20.62 -20.89 -21.73
CA ALA A 514 -21.72 -21.81 -21.98
C ALA A 514 -22.94 -21.12 -22.61
N SER A 515 -23.20 -19.85 -22.26
CA SER A 515 -24.32 -19.07 -22.79
C SER A 515 -23.95 -17.58 -22.93
N PRO A 516 -23.36 -17.17 -24.06
CA PRO A 516 -22.88 -15.80 -24.22
C PRO A 516 -24.03 -14.78 -24.20
N PRO A 517 -23.88 -13.65 -23.46
CA PRO A 517 -24.90 -12.62 -23.43
C PRO A 517 -24.97 -11.95 -24.80
N LYS A 518 -26.20 -11.75 -25.28
CA LYS A 518 -26.46 -11.21 -26.64
C LYS A 518 -26.36 -9.70 -26.72
N PHE A 519 -26.59 -9.01 -25.61
CA PHE A 519 -26.78 -7.56 -25.59
C PHE A 519 -25.80 -6.88 -24.64
N TRP A 520 -25.30 -5.71 -25.05
CA TRP A 520 -24.26 -4.95 -24.36
C TRP A 520 -24.59 -3.46 -24.26
N GLY A 521 -25.67 -3.04 -24.91
CA GLY A 521 -26.16 -1.70 -24.84
C GLY A 521 -27.62 -1.62 -25.29
N ALA A 522 -28.19 -0.43 -25.19
CA ALA A 522 -29.46 -0.09 -25.77
C ALA A 522 -29.39 1.35 -26.29
N ARG A 523 -30.16 1.67 -27.33
CA ARG A 523 -30.31 3.05 -27.81
C ARG A 523 -31.77 3.38 -28.11
N ILE A 524 -32.08 4.67 -28.11
CA ILE A 524 -33.39 5.22 -28.44
C ILE A 524 -33.23 6.54 -29.19
N GLN A 525 -34.05 6.76 -30.22
CA GLN A 525 -34.13 8.06 -30.89
C GLN A 525 -34.84 9.06 -29.97
N HIS A 526 -34.17 10.17 -29.65
CA HIS A 526 -34.71 11.24 -28.82
C HIS A 526 -34.51 12.59 -29.52
N GLY A 527 -35.57 13.08 -30.18
CA GLY A 527 -35.47 14.27 -31.03
C GLY A 527 -34.49 14.05 -32.20
N PRO A 528 -33.53 14.97 -32.45
CA PRO A 528 -32.51 14.79 -33.48
C PRO A 528 -31.39 13.83 -33.07
N ASP A 529 -31.32 13.46 -31.79
CA ASP A 529 -30.19 12.74 -31.21
C ASP A 529 -30.50 11.28 -30.89
N ILE A 530 -29.44 10.49 -30.76
CA ILE A 530 -29.50 9.11 -30.30
C ILE A 530 -29.00 9.10 -28.85
N HIS A 531 -29.89 8.70 -27.94
CA HIS A 531 -29.54 8.43 -26.55
C HIS A 531 -29.25 6.94 -26.39
N TYR A 532 -28.33 6.58 -25.49
CA TYR A 532 -27.91 5.20 -25.34
C TYR A 532 -27.42 4.89 -23.94
N VAL A 533 -27.35 3.61 -23.63
CA VAL A 533 -26.66 3.07 -22.45
C VAL A 533 -25.84 1.87 -22.88
N VAL A 534 -24.61 1.76 -22.38
CA VAL A 534 -23.70 0.64 -22.60
C VAL A 534 -23.31 0.06 -21.24
N TRP A 535 -23.28 -1.26 -21.14
CA TRP A 535 -23.00 -1.96 -19.89
C TRP A 535 -22.05 -3.14 -20.09
N THR A 536 -21.50 -3.62 -18.99
CA THR A 536 -20.77 -4.90 -18.90
C THR A 536 -21.31 -5.75 -17.76
N TYR A 537 -20.81 -6.99 -17.62
CA TYR A 537 -21.35 -7.98 -16.70
C TYR A 537 -20.34 -8.37 -15.63
N ARG A 538 -20.73 -8.38 -14.36
CA ARG A 538 -19.92 -8.97 -13.26
C ARG A 538 -20.36 -10.42 -13.01
N PRO A 539 -19.62 -11.43 -13.49
CA PRO A 539 -19.98 -12.84 -13.31
C PRO A 539 -19.84 -13.40 -11.87
N SER A 540 -20.51 -14.53 -11.65
CA SER A 540 -21.07 -15.15 -10.41
C SER A 540 -20.20 -15.48 -9.19
N ASN A 541 -18.92 -15.11 -9.12
CA ASN A 541 -18.13 -15.30 -7.90
C ASN A 541 -18.22 -14.08 -6.94
N ASP A 542 -19.00 -13.08 -7.34
CA ASP A 542 -19.44 -11.99 -6.49
C ASP A 542 -20.70 -12.44 -5.71
N PRO A 543 -20.82 -12.21 -4.39
CA PRO A 543 -22.03 -12.53 -3.63
C PRO A 543 -23.32 -11.93 -4.24
N ALA A 544 -23.22 -10.91 -5.10
CA ALA A 544 -24.31 -10.36 -5.88
C ALA A 544 -23.91 -10.10 -7.36
N PRO A 545 -24.27 -10.98 -8.32
CA PRO A 545 -24.01 -10.75 -9.73
C PRO A 545 -24.75 -9.49 -10.20
N LYS A 546 -24.03 -8.58 -10.84
CA LYS A 546 -24.54 -7.27 -11.26
C LYS A 546 -24.19 -6.89 -12.70
N VAL A 547 -25.04 -6.09 -13.33
CA VAL A 547 -24.76 -5.39 -14.59
C VAL A 547 -24.21 -4.02 -14.25
N ILE A 548 -23.09 -3.63 -14.86
CA ILE A 548 -22.45 -2.33 -14.60
C ILE A 548 -22.59 -1.46 -15.85
N VAL A 549 -23.27 -0.33 -15.72
CA VAL A 549 -23.30 0.72 -16.75
C VAL A 549 -21.93 1.36 -16.84
N VAL A 550 -21.34 1.34 -18.03
CA VAL A 550 -20.00 1.89 -18.31
C VAL A 550 -20.05 3.19 -19.10
N ASN A 551 -21.16 3.41 -19.83
CA ASN A 551 -21.37 4.65 -20.55
C ASN A 551 -22.88 4.91 -20.70
N LEU A 552 -23.28 6.16 -20.60
CA LEU A 552 -24.68 6.57 -20.68
C LEU A 552 -24.76 7.96 -21.31
N ARG A 553 -25.62 8.10 -22.31
CA ARG A 553 -26.12 9.38 -22.79
C ARG A 553 -27.63 9.37 -22.68
N ALA A 554 -28.18 10.16 -21.78
CA ALA A 554 -29.61 10.26 -21.56
C ALA A 554 -29.98 11.60 -20.92
N THR A 555 -31.16 12.10 -21.25
CA THR A 555 -31.88 13.09 -20.44
C THR A 555 -32.82 12.39 -19.46
N PRO A 556 -33.36 13.09 -18.43
CA PRO A 556 -34.35 12.53 -17.52
C PRO A 556 -35.52 11.81 -18.21
N GLU A 557 -35.98 12.31 -19.36
CA GLU A 557 -37.11 11.73 -20.12
C GLU A 557 -36.76 10.40 -20.79
N SER A 558 -35.53 10.28 -21.31
CA SER A 558 -35.06 9.09 -22.02
C SER A 558 -34.43 8.03 -21.09
N PHE A 559 -33.95 8.47 -19.93
CA PHE A 559 -33.24 7.63 -18.96
C PHE A 559 -34.06 6.42 -18.53
N ALA A 560 -35.33 6.62 -18.19
CA ALA A 560 -36.20 5.55 -17.72
C ALA A 560 -36.40 4.44 -18.78
N ALA A 561 -36.48 4.79 -20.06
CA ALA A 561 -36.62 3.81 -21.15
C ALA A 561 -35.33 2.99 -21.33
N LEU A 562 -34.18 3.66 -21.31
CA LEU A 562 -32.87 3.00 -21.42
C LEU A 562 -32.58 2.11 -20.21
N LEU A 563 -32.85 2.58 -19.00
CA LEU A 563 -32.66 1.79 -17.78
C LEU A 563 -33.55 0.54 -17.76
N LYS A 564 -34.81 0.65 -18.20
CA LYS A 564 -35.69 -0.53 -18.37
C LYS A 564 -35.08 -1.57 -19.31
N ALA A 565 -34.37 -1.14 -20.35
CA ALA A 565 -33.63 -2.03 -21.24
C ALA A 565 -32.52 -2.79 -20.48
N VAL A 566 -31.72 -2.07 -19.69
CA VAL A 566 -30.67 -2.68 -18.85
C VAL A 566 -31.27 -3.68 -17.86
N ILE A 567 -32.34 -3.31 -17.16
CA ILE A 567 -33.02 -4.17 -16.17
C ILE A 567 -33.63 -5.41 -16.85
N SER A 568 -34.23 -5.27 -18.02
CA SER A 568 -34.78 -6.40 -18.79
C SER A 568 -33.69 -7.38 -19.22
N VAL A 569 -32.53 -6.88 -19.65
CA VAL A 569 -31.37 -7.73 -19.96
C VAL A 569 -30.82 -8.37 -18.70
N ALA A 570 -30.61 -7.59 -17.63
CA ALA A 570 -30.13 -8.08 -16.35
C ALA A 570 -31.00 -9.22 -15.80
N HIS A 571 -32.33 -9.09 -15.89
CA HIS A 571 -33.28 -10.13 -15.50
C HIS A 571 -33.12 -11.41 -16.35
N ARG A 572 -33.07 -11.29 -17.68
CA ARG A 572 -32.88 -12.43 -18.60
C ARG A 572 -31.56 -13.16 -18.33
N GLU A 573 -30.51 -12.41 -18.02
CA GLU A 573 -29.17 -12.92 -17.68
C GLU A 573 -29.04 -13.29 -16.19
N LYS A 574 -30.13 -13.26 -15.41
CA LYS A 574 -30.21 -13.66 -13.98
C LYS A 574 -29.32 -12.85 -13.01
N HIS A 575 -29.13 -11.56 -13.29
CA HIS A 575 -28.45 -10.62 -12.40
C HIS A 575 -29.44 -10.05 -11.38
N LYS A 576 -28.93 -9.68 -10.20
CA LYS A 576 -29.76 -9.15 -9.11
C LYS A 576 -29.71 -7.63 -9.02
N LEU A 577 -28.66 -7.02 -9.55
CA LEU A 577 -28.41 -5.59 -9.42
C LEU A 577 -27.98 -4.98 -10.76
N VAL A 578 -28.38 -3.73 -10.98
CA VAL A 578 -27.79 -2.83 -11.98
C VAL A 578 -27.07 -1.73 -11.22
N GLU A 579 -25.86 -1.39 -11.62
CA GLU A 579 -25.00 -0.41 -10.96
C GLU A 579 -24.45 0.59 -11.99
N ALA A 580 -24.46 1.87 -11.66
CA ALA A 580 -23.86 2.94 -12.46
C ALA A 580 -23.09 3.90 -11.54
N TRP A 581 -21.97 4.46 -12.00
CA TRP A 581 -21.14 5.34 -11.18
C TRP A 581 -21.11 6.75 -11.76
N ASN A 582 -21.10 7.74 -10.86
CA ASN A 582 -20.91 9.15 -11.18
C ASN A 582 -21.85 9.68 -12.27
N LEU A 583 -23.10 9.21 -12.27
CA LEU A 583 -24.14 9.75 -13.14
C LEU A 583 -24.35 11.25 -12.87
N GLU A 584 -24.69 11.97 -13.93
CA GLU A 584 -24.97 13.41 -13.92
C GLU A 584 -26.04 13.78 -12.89
N VAL A 585 -25.88 14.95 -12.26
CA VAL A 585 -26.76 15.42 -11.16
C VAL A 585 -28.19 15.64 -11.67
N GLU A 586 -28.32 16.01 -12.93
CA GLU A 586 -29.57 16.19 -13.67
C GLU A 586 -30.41 14.91 -13.71
N LEU A 587 -29.77 13.74 -13.63
CA LEU A 587 -30.44 12.45 -13.63
C LEU A 587 -30.92 12.01 -12.23
N GLU A 588 -30.57 12.70 -11.15
CA GLU A 588 -30.92 12.28 -9.78
C GLU A 588 -32.42 12.07 -9.57
N GLY A 589 -33.25 12.97 -10.11
CA GLY A 589 -34.71 12.84 -10.06
C GLY A 589 -35.17 11.56 -10.76
N ALA A 590 -34.69 11.31 -11.98
CA ALA A 590 -35.03 10.13 -12.78
C ALA A 590 -34.50 8.83 -12.14
N ILE A 591 -33.34 8.86 -11.48
CA ILE A 591 -32.81 7.75 -10.68
C ILE A 591 -33.79 7.40 -9.56
N GLY A 592 -34.27 8.40 -8.81
CA GLY A 592 -35.26 8.20 -7.74
C GLY A 592 -36.60 7.65 -8.24
N GLU A 593 -37.14 8.22 -9.32
CA GLU A 593 -38.40 7.78 -9.93
C GLU A 593 -38.34 6.35 -10.47
N THR A 594 -37.17 5.90 -10.90
CA THR A 594 -36.92 4.53 -11.37
C THR A 594 -36.57 3.56 -10.23
N GLY A 595 -36.62 4.00 -8.97
CA GLY A 595 -36.36 3.18 -7.79
C GLY A 595 -34.89 2.96 -7.47
N GLY A 596 -34.00 3.77 -8.05
CA GLY A 596 -32.57 3.74 -7.81
C GLY A 596 -32.20 4.33 -6.45
N ARG A 597 -31.14 3.79 -5.86
CA ARG A 597 -30.55 4.30 -4.62
C ARG A 597 -29.18 4.90 -4.91
N ILE A 598 -28.93 6.08 -4.38
CA ILE A 598 -27.63 6.75 -4.48
C ILE A 598 -26.91 6.68 -3.14
N TYR A 599 -25.64 6.27 -3.15
CA TYR A 599 -24.80 6.24 -1.97
C TYR A 599 -23.33 6.48 -2.30
N GLU A 600 -22.55 6.92 -1.31
CA GLU A 600 -21.09 7.01 -1.44
C GLU A 600 -20.44 5.65 -1.30
N ARG A 601 -19.53 5.35 -2.21
CA ARG A 601 -18.84 4.06 -2.24
C ARG A 601 -17.61 4.06 -1.35
N THR A 602 -17.37 2.96 -0.63
CA THR A 602 -16.22 2.78 0.27
C THR A 602 -15.08 1.93 -0.30
N GLY A 603 -15.26 1.32 -1.48
CA GLY A 603 -14.25 0.47 -2.15
C GLY A 603 -14.15 0.74 -3.64
N GLN A 604 -13.00 0.40 -4.26
CA GLN A 604 -12.65 0.82 -5.63
C GLN A 604 -12.68 2.36 -5.78
N LEU A 605 -12.05 3.05 -4.83
CA LEU A 605 -12.03 4.51 -4.77
C LEU A 605 -11.18 5.06 -5.93
N PRO A 606 -11.73 5.90 -6.82
CA PRO A 606 -10.94 6.56 -7.84
C PRO A 606 -9.95 7.50 -7.18
N ALA A 607 -8.76 7.56 -7.75
CA ALA A 607 -7.74 8.50 -7.35
C ALA A 607 -7.09 9.09 -8.59
N LEU A 608 -6.75 10.37 -8.52
CA LEU A 608 -6.07 11.09 -9.60
C LEU A 608 -4.78 11.72 -9.11
N LYS A 609 -3.82 11.84 -10.03
CA LYS A 609 -2.69 12.74 -9.89
C LYS A 609 -2.67 13.68 -11.09
N TRP A 610 -2.85 14.97 -10.82
CA TRP A 610 -2.68 16.04 -11.79
C TRP A 610 -1.22 16.45 -11.87
N TYR A 611 -0.69 16.62 -13.08
CA TYR A 611 0.67 17.07 -13.35
C TYR A 611 0.72 18.44 -14.04
N GLY A 612 -0.43 19.05 -14.33
CA GLY A 612 -0.48 20.41 -14.86
C GLY A 612 -0.19 21.48 -13.78
N PRO A 613 0.10 22.72 -14.18
CA PRO A 613 0.41 23.83 -13.26
C PRO A 613 -0.78 24.30 -12.42
N GLU A 614 -2.00 23.87 -12.74
CA GLU A 614 -3.23 24.33 -12.14
C GLU A 614 -3.44 23.74 -10.74
N LYS A 615 -3.90 24.58 -9.81
CA LYS A 615 -4.06 24.22 -8.39
C LYS A 615 -5.31 23.40 -8.11
N GLU A 616 -6.39 23.67 -8.84
CA GLU A 616 -7.68 23.00 -8.66
C GLU A 616 -8.13 22.40 -9.99
N THR A 617 -8.34 21.08 -9.97
CA THR A 617 -8.81 20.32 -11.13
C THR A 617 -9.98 19.41 -10.78
N VAL A 618 -10.93 19.31 -11.70
CA VAL A 618 -12.11 18.46 -11.56
C VAL A 618 -12.17 17.45 -12.70
N TRP A 619 -12.27 16.17 -12.33
CA TRP A 619 -12.46 15.08 -13.28
C TRP A 619 -13.94 14.95 -13.64
N ILE A 620 -14.29 15.33 -14.87
CA ILE A 620 -15.66 15.26 -15.40
C ILE A 620 -15.97 13.85 -15.90
N GLY A 621 -17.22 13.42 -15.67
CA GLY A 621 -17.75 12.11 -16.03
C GLY A 621 -17.28 10.98 -15.11
N ASN A 622 -15.98 10.94 -14.73
CA ASN A 622 -15.39 9.90 -13.87
C ASN A 622 -15.95 8.48 -14.16
N ASN A 623 -16.07 8.17 -15.45
CA ASN A 623 -16.56 6.90 -15.93
C ASN A 623 -15.41 5.87 -15.90
N LYS A 624 -15.73 4.63 -15.57
CA LYS A 624 -14.76 3.55 -15.40
C LYS A 624 -14.16 3.04 -16.72
#